data_AF-A0A814ZEX3-F1
#
_entry.id   AF-A0A814ZEX3-F1
#
_cell.length_a   1.000
_cell.length_b   1.000
_cell.length_c   1.000
_cell.angle_alpha   90.00
_cell.angle_beta   90.00
_cell.angle_gamma   90.00
#
_symmetry.space_group_name_H-M   'P 1'
#
loop_
_entity.id
_entity.type
_entity.pdbx_description
1 polymer ?
#
loop_
_entity_poly.entity_id
_entity_poly.type
_entity_poly.pdbx_seq_one_letter_code
_entity_poly.pdbx_strand_id
1 'polypeptide(L)'
;MSDRDAADGFVHLARAINILPLFMKNYNNSVQLSVLKLNYAWMRENGRYDVRWEWSSSNSTIYPHLYGNTTREMVVDVRTWSRAQYALWNSTSVATDEWLTDDCDKKHASFIIIFLLLCILII
;
A
#
# COMPACT_ATOMS: atom_id res chain seq x y z
N MET A 1 -9.68 7.37 1.98
CA MET A 1 -9.89 5.93 2.20
C MET A 1 -10.47 5.40 0.91
N SER A 2 -10.12 4.21 0.43
CA SER A 2 -10.77 3.69 -0.79
C SER A 2 -12.18 3.20 -0.48
N ASP A 3 -13.05 3.10 -1.50
CA ASP A 3 -14.42 2.56 -1.32
C ASP A 3 -14.39 1.13 -0.79
N ARG A 4 -13.38 0.35 -1.18
CA ARG A 4 -13.14 -1.01 -0.67
C ARG A 4 -12.81 -1.00 0.82
N ASP A 5 -11.88 -0.15 1.25
CA ASP A 5 -11.53 -0.03 2.67
C ASP A 5 -12.73 0.39 3.52
N ALA A 6 -13.57 1.29 2.99
CA ALA A 6 -14.80 1.70 3.65
C ALA A 6 -15.82 0.56 3.78
N ALA A 7 -15.95 -0.28 2.75
CA ALA A 7 -16.83 -1.44 2.76
C ALA A 7 -16.34 -2.55 3.73
N ASP A 8 -15.03 -2.78 3.75
CA ASP A 8 -14.41 -3.83 4.57
C ASP A 8 -14.22 -3.39 6.05
N GLY A 9 -14.32 -2.09 6.33
CA GLY A 9 -14.24 -1.52 7.68
C GLY A 9 -12.80 -1.34 8.20
N PHE A 10 -11.80 -1.50 7.33
CA PHE A 10 -10.38 -1.33 7.63
C PHE A 10 -9.61 -0.91 6.38
N VAL A 11 -8.44 -0.31 6.56
CA VAL A 11 -7.53 0.05 5.47
C VAL A 11 -6.61 -1.12 5.17
N HIS A 12 -6.59 -1.58 3.92
CA HIS A 12 -5.67 -2.61 3.45
C HIS A 12 -4.25 -2.06 3.37
N LEU A 13 -3.32 -2.69 4.09
CA LEU A 13 -1.90 -2.37 4.03
C LEU A 13 -1.16 -3.49 3.33
N ALA A 14 0.05 -3.19 2.86
CA ALA A 14 0.93 -4.18 2.26
C ALA A 14 2.37 -3.95 2.70
N ARG A 15 3.16 -5.03 2.66
CA ARG A 15 4.61 -4.92 2.69
C ARG A 15 5.10 -4.39 1.34
N ALA A 16 6.29 -3.81 1.32
CA ALA A 16 6.85 -3.21 0.12
C ALA A 16 6.99 -4.23 -1.02
N ILE A 17 7.43 -5.44 -0.67
CA ILE A 17 7.57 -6.57 -1.61
C ILE A 17 6.25 -7.02 -2.24
N ASN A 18 5.11 -6.72 -1.62
CA ASN A 18 3.79 -7.15 -2.10
C ASN A 18 3.12 -6.11 -3.02
N ILE A 19 3.71 -4.93 -3.21
CA ILE A 19 3.09 -3.84 -3.98
C ILE A 19 2.96 -4.20 -5.46
N LEU A 20 4.02 -4.69 -6.11
CA LEU A 20 3.96 -5.07 -7.52
C LEU A 20 2.95 -6.19 -7.79
N PRO A 21 2.93 -7.31 -7.04
CA PRO A 21 1.88 -8.31 -7.17
C PRO A 21 0.46 -7.75 -7.00
N LEU A 22 0.25 -6.83 -6.05
CA LEU A 22 -1.05 -6.18 -5.84
C LEU A 22 -1.45 -5.27 -7.01
N PHE A 23 -0.51 -4.53 -7.58
CA PHE A 23 -0.73 -3.72 -8.79
C PHE A 23 -1.17 -4.58 -9.96
N MET A 24 -0.48 -5.68 -10.20
CA MET A 24 -0.81 -6.61 -11.28
C MET A 24 -2.18 -7.27 -11.08
N LYS A 25 -2.54 -7.65 -9.85
CA LYS A 25 -3.79 -8.36 -9.56
C LYS A 25 -5.02 -7.45 -9.55
N ASN A 26 -4.93 -6.27 -8.92
CA ASN A 26 -6.11 -5.45 -8.62
C ASN A 26 -6.20 -4.18 -9.47
N TYR A 27 -5.08 -3.71 -10.03
CA TYR A 27 -4.99 -2.38 -10.62
C TYR A 27 -4.47 -2.39 -12.05
N ASN A 28 -4.71 -3.50 -12.77
CA ASN A 28 -4.27 -3.66 -14.14
C ASN A 28 -5.05 -2.79 -15.15
N ASN A 29 -6.10 -2.08 -14.72
CA ASN A 29 -6.81 -1.09 -15.55
C ASN A 29 -6.36 0.36 -15.26
N SER A 30 -5.56 0.60 -14.23
CA SER A 30 -5.09 1.93 -13.86
C SER A 30 -3.81 2.29 -14.62
N VAL A 31 -3.68 3.51 -15.13
CA VAL A 31 -2.45 4.02 -15.78
C VAL A 31 -1.54 4.78 -14.82
N GLN A 32 -2.04 5.14 -13.65
CA GLN A 32 -1.29 5.80 -12.59
C GLN A 32 -1.72 5.24 -11.24
N LEU A 33 -0.75 5.03 -10.36
CA LEU A 33 -0.97 4.58 -8.98
C LEU A 33 -0.07 5.38 -8.05
N SER A 34 -0.65 5.83 -6.94
CA SER A 34 0.08 6.44 -5.84
C SER A 34 0.08 5.52 -4.64
N VAL A 35 1.12 5.59 -3.81
CA VAL A 35 1.32 4.72 -2.67
C VAL A 35 1.94 5.54 -1.55
N LEU A 36 1.44 5.38 -0.33
CA LEU A 36 1.93 6.09 0.85
C LEU A 36 2.81 5.14 1.66
N LYS A 37 4.01 5.57 2.04
CA LYS A 37 4.82 4.84 3.02
C LYS A 37 4.44 5.31 4.42
N LEU A 38 4.21 4.35 5.31
CA LEU A 38 3.89 4.59 6.71
C LEU A 38 5.01 4.21 7.66
N ASN A 39 5.12 4.99 8.74
CA ASN A 39 5.95 4.66 9.87
C ASN A 39 5.24 3.68 10.82
N TYR A 40 5.34 2.38 10.56
CA TYR A 40 4.70 1.38 11.42
C TYR A 40 5.29 1.33 12.82
N ALA A 41 6.61 1.48 12.96
CA ALA A 41 7.25 1.51 14.27
C ALA A 41 6.66 2.62 15.16
N TRP A 42 6.57 3.84 14.62
CA TRP A 42 5.92 4.95 15.31
C TRP A 42 4.44 4.66 15.62
N MET A 43 3.69 4.09 14.67
CA MET A 43 2.28 3.75 14.91
C MET A 43 2.13 2.77 16.09
N ARG A 44 3.00 1.77 16.17
CA ARG A 44 3.04 0.79 17.27
C ARG A 44 3.40 1.43 18.60
N GLU A 45 4.42 2.29 18.62
CA GLU A 45 4.91 2.96 19.83
C GLU A 45 3.92 3.97 20.39
N ASN A 46 3.14 4.64 19.54
CA ASN A 46 2.15 5.62 19.98
C ASN A 46 0.88 4.97 20.55
N GLY A 47 0.67 3.66 20.39
CA GLY A 47 -0.43 2.91 21.01
C GLY A 47 -1.85 3.31 20.60
N ARG A 48 -2.00 4.24 19.65
CA ARG A 48 -3.30 4.80 19.21
C ARG A 48 -3.87 4.12 17.97
N TYR A 49 -3.14 3.18 17.37
CA TYR A 49 -3.49 2.59 16.09
C TYR A 49 -3.63 1.07 16.20
N ASP A 50 -4.78 0.57 15.77
CA ASP A 50 -5.08 -0.86 15.74
C ASP A 50 -4.68 -1.45 14.38
N VAL A 51 -3.47 -2.00 14.33
CA VAL A 51 -2.95 -2.70 13.15
C VAL A 51 -2.92 -4.19 13.45
N ARG A 52 -3.72 -4.96 12.71
CA ARG A 52 -3.82 -6.41 12.85
C ARG A 52 -3.24 -7.09 11.63
N TRP A 53 -2.58 -8.21 11.85
CA TRP A 53 -2.01 -9.03 10.80
C TRP A 53 -2.92 -10.22 10.57
N GLU A 54 -3.58 -10.25 9.43
CA GLU A 54 -4.63 -11.22 9.16
C GLU A 54 -4.30 -12.05 7.93
N TRP A 55 -4.62 -13.34 8.01
CA TRP A 55 -4.41 -14.27 6.93
C TRP A 55 -5.42 -14.03 5.80
N SER A 56 -4.92 -13.75 4.60
CA SER A 56 -5.75 -13.70 3.39
C SER A 56 -5.72 -15.05 2.69
N SER A 57 -6.85 -15.77 2.75
CA SER A 57 -7.03 -17.04 2.01
C SER A 57 -6.86 -16.88 0.50
N SER A 58 -7.22 -15.71 -0.05
CA SER A 58 -7.14 -15.41 -1.48
C SER A 58 -5.71 -15.24 -2.03
N ASN A 59 -4.74 -15.01 -1.14
CA ASN A 59 -3.35 -14.71 -1.48
C ASN A 59 -2.36 -15.61 -0.72
N SER A 60 -2.87 -16.56 0.09
CA SER A 60 -2.11 -17.45 0.96
C SER A 60 -0.97 -16.76 1.72
N THR A 61 -1.26 -15.55 2.25
CA THR A 61 -0.27 -14.72 2.92
C THR A 61 -0.95 -13.81 3.94
N ILE A 62 -0.15 -13.26 4.85
CA ILE A 62 -0.62 -12.38 5.92
C ILE A 62 -0.49 -10.93 5.46
N TYR A 63 -1.59 -10.17 5.52
CA TYR A 63 -1.60 -8.74 5.25
C TYR A 63 -1.87 -7.95 6.53
N PRO A 64 -1.23 -6.79 6.71
CA PRO A 64 -1.62 -5.86 7.76
C PRO A 64 -2.91 -5.12 7.37
N HIS A 65 -3.82 -4.97 8.32
CA HIS A 65 -5.04 -4.17 8.22
C HIS A 65 -5.01 -3.10 9.31
N LEU A 66 -5.30 -1.84 8.95
CA LEU A 66 -5.46 -0.74 9.91
C LEU A 66 -6.95 -0.52 10.17
N TYR A 67 -7.37 -0.77 11.41
CA TYR A 67 -8.73 -0.49 11.88
C TYR A 67 -8.81 0.96 12.34
N GLY A 68 -9.17 1.83 11.41
CA GLY A 68 -9.28 3.27 11.63
C GLY A 68 -8.86 4.08 10.40
N ASN A 69 -8.72 5.39 10.60
CA ASN A 69 -8.34 6.30 9.53
C ASN A 69 -6.81 6.46 9.44
N THR A 70 -6.32 6.64 8.22
CA THR A 70 -4.97 7.11 7.99
C THR A 70 -4.86 8.59 8.39
N THR A 71 -3.75 8.97 9.01
CA THR A 71 -3.49 10.36 9.46
C THR A 71 -2.20 10.87 8.84
N ARG A 72 -2.03 12.19 8.77
CA ARG A 72 -0.86 12.83 8.15
C ARG A 72 0.44 12.38 8.80
N GLU A 73 0.41 12.21 10.12
CA GLU A 73 1.52 11.87 11.00
C GLU A 73 2.06 10.47 10.75
N MET A 74 1.24 9.57 10.22
CA MET A 74 1.70 8.22 9.86
C MET A 74 2.58 8.22 8.61
N VAL A 75 2.35 9.16 7.69
CA VAL A 75 2.92 9.12 6.33
C VAL A 75 4.34 9.69 6.34
N VAL A 76 5.31 8.86 5.95
CA VAL A 76 6.71 9.27 5.82
C VAL A 76 7.09 9.68 4.41
N ASP A 77 6.42 9.11 3.41
CA ASP A 77 6.72 9.38 2.01
C ASP A 77 5.54 9.00 1.11
N VAL A 78 5.54 9.52 -0.12
CA VAL A 78 4.56 9.22 -1.15
C VAL A 78 5.28 8.96 -2.46
N ARG A 79 4.90 7.87 -3.14
CA ARG A 79 5.44 7.51 -4.45
C ARG A 79 4.31 7.34 -5.45
N THR A 80 4.51 7.88 -6.65
CA THR A 80 3.58 7.74 -7.76
C THR A 80 4.29 7.09 -8.93
N TRP A 81 3.67 6.08 -9.52
CA TRP A 81 4.11 5.47 -10.76
C TRP A 81 3.05 5.63 -11.83
N SER A 82 3.52 5.72 -13.07
CA SER A 82 2.67 5.78 -14.26
C SER A 82 3.16 4.79 -15.29
N ARG A 83 2.24 4.35 -16.15
CA ARG A 83 2.51 3.47 -17.27
C ARG A 83 1.68 3.85 -18.48
N ALA A 84 2.13 3.44 -19.66
CA ALA A 84 1.32 3.56 -20.87
C ALA A 84 0.05 2.71 -20.76
N GLN A 85 -0.98 3.10 -21.50
CA GLN A 85 -2.21 2.31 -21.61
C GLN A 85 -1.86 0.88 -22.09
N TYR A 86 -2.42 -0.13 -21.43
CA TYR A 86 -2.19 -1.56 -21.68
C TYR A 86 -0.78 -2.10 -21.37
N ALA A 87 0.20 -1.27 -21.00
CA ALA A 87 1.49 -1.75 -20.51
C ALA A 87 1.30 -2.54 -19.20
N LEU A 88 2.11 -3.56 -18.94
CA LEU A 88 2.04 -4.32 -17.68
C LEU A 88 2.83 -3.59 -16.58
N TRP A 89 2.39 -3.68 -15.32
CA TRP A 89 3.12 -3.04 -14.21
C TRP A 89 4.54 -3.60 -14.01
N ASN A 90 4.77 -4.88 -14.31
CA ASN A 90 6.09 -5.50 -14.19
C ASN A 90 7.09 -5.06 -15.28
N SER A 91 6.64 -4.36 -16.32
CA SER A 91 7.51 -3.76 -17.34
C SER A 91 7.79 -2.28 -17.07
N THR A 92 7.46 -1.78 -15.88
CA THR A 92 7.63 -0.37 -15.49
C THR A 92 8.72 -0.24 -14.43
N SER A 93 9.07 1.00 -14.08
CA SER A 93 10.04 1.28 -13.00
C SER A 93 9.61 0.72 -11.64
N VAL A 94 8.32 0.40 -11.43
CA VAL A 94 7.82 -0.27 -10.22
C VAL A 94 8.61 -1.56 -9.94
N ALA A 95 8.94 -2.34 -10.99
CA ALA A 95 9.54 -3.66 -10.82
C ALA A 95 10.98 -3.61 -10.24
N THR A 96 11.65 -2.48 -10.37
CA THR A 96 13.03 -2.29 -9.93
C THR A 96 13.17 -1.10 -8.98
N ASP A 97 12.06 -0.57 -8.46
CA ASP A 97 12.09 0.60 -7.58
C ASP A 97 12.61 0.19 -6.21
N GLU A 98 13.78 0.69 -5.81
CA GLU A 98 14.40 0.43 -4.51
C GLU A 98 13.51 0.90 -3.34
N TRP A 99 12.55 1.80 -3.61
CA TRP A 99 11.53 2.21 -2.65
C TRP A 99 10.64 1.05 -2.18
N LEU A 100 10.52 -0.01 -2.99
CA LEU A 100 9.75 -1.22 -2.73
C LEU A 100 10.54 -2.34 -2.05
N THR A 101 11.60 -1.98 -1.33
CA THR A 101 12.35 -2.92 -0.50
C THR A 101 11.82 -2.93 0.94
N ASP A 102 11.77 -4.12 1.53
CA ASP A 102 11.52 -4.25 2.97
C ASP A 102 12.86 -4.13 3.70
N ASP A 103 13.14 -2.96 4.28
CA ASP A 103 14.28 -2.75 5.20
C ASP A 103 14.04 -3.50 6.53
N CYS A 104 13.93 -4.83 6.49
CA CYS A 104 13.68 -5.67 7.66
C CYS A 104 14.87 -5.74 8.65
N ASP A 105 16.07 -5.27 8.25
CA ASP A 105 17.30 -5.37 9.04
C ASP A 105 17.60 -4.14 9.92
N LYS A 106 16.76 -3.11 9.90
CA LYS A 106 16.89 -1.96 10.80
C LYS A 106 15.68 -1.92 11.71
N LYS A 107 15.85 -1.46 12.95
CA LYS A 107 14.87 -1.40 14.05
C LYS A 107 13.57 -0.59 13.76
N HIS A 108 13.22 -0.36 12.49
CA HIS A 108 12.26 0.60 11.95
C HIS A 108 11.51 0.00 10.74
N ALA A 109 10.86 -1.15 10.90
CA ALA A 109 10.01 -1.70 9.85
C ALA A 109 8.99 -0.63 9.40
N SER A 110 9.08 -0.19 8.15
CA SER A 110 8.14 0.74 7.53
C SER A 110 7.11 -0.07 6.75
N PHE A 111 5.83 0.23 6.91
CA PHE A 111 4.80 -0.38 6.06
C PHE A 111 4.50 0.52 4.89
N ILE A 112 3.93 -0.07 3.85
CA ILE A 112 3.50 0.67 2.68
C ILE A 112 1.98 0.55 2.59
N ILE A 113 1.27 1.67 2.76
CA ILE A 113 -0.12 1.79 2.34
C ILE A 113 -0.13 1.88 0.82
N ILE A 114 -0.86 0.99 0.16
CA ILE A 114 -1.39 1.31 -1.16
C ILE A 114 -2.62 2.17 -0.94
N PHE A 115 -2.55 3.45 -1.33
CA PHE A 115 -3.76 4.25 -1.46
C PHE A 115 -4.00 4.42 -2.94
N LEU A 116 -5.01 3.74 -3.48
CA LEU A 116 -5.54 4.22 -4.74
C LEU A 116 -6.14 5.60 -4.48
N LEU A 117 -5.40 6.64 -4.83
CA LEU A 117 -6.05 7.68 -5.62
C LEU A 117 -6.46 6.98 -6.92
N LEU A 118 -7.67 6.42 -6.93
CA LEU A 118 -8.48 6.55 -8.12
C LEU A 118 -8.47 8.06 -8.39
N CYS A 119 -7.75 8.48 -9.42
CA CYS A 119 -8.16 9.65 -10.15
C CYS A 119 -9.60 9.36 -10.56
N ILE A 120 -10.55 9.77 -9.73
CA ILE A 120 -11.85 10.18 -10.23
C ILE A 120 -11.50 11.42 -11.05
N LEU A 121 -11.15 11.18 -12.31
CA LEU A 121 -11.30 12.18 -13.34
C LEU A 121 -12.82 12.31 -13.50
N ILE A 122 -13.43 13.13 -12.65
CA ILE A 122 -14.72 13.73 -13.01
C ILE A 122 -14.35 14.70 -14.15
N ILE A 123 -14.60 14.26 -15.38
CA ILE A 123 -14.96 15.14 -16.48
C ILE A 123 -16.46 15.00 -16.64
#